data_AF-A0A815APR8-F1
#
_entry.id   AF-A0A815APR8-F1
#
_cell.length_a   1.000
_cell.length_b   1.000
_cell.length_c   1.000
_cell.angle_alpha   90.00
_cell.angle_beta   90.00
_cell.angle_gamma   90.00
#
_symmetry.space_group_name_H-M   'P 1'
#
loop_
_entity.id
_entity.type
_entity.pdbx_description
1 polymer ?
#
loop_
_entity_poly.entity_id
_entity_poly.type
_entity_poly.pdbx_seq_one_letter_code
_entity_poly.pdbx_strand_id
1 'polypeptide(L)'
;MAHMLLPDDVLSYHDDVFYDLVRDKCGIVVEEMFQLQNIRSVQPLLRINDVVDFINYDSAELTALKKMVGFELQNGKFQIKAGIRFDVDTFIEALRNVNDKLLQPMSTDHQRDDLTISQEFLVKHPLLKTVIEFYLTKDNNDNGSNLSFLTVLIDNIIQNLALPKNAYRYNERVQKFAMSLYILAGRNAYEFVRMNIPGAIPAVSTIQLSLDREESQIIEGFFASLPNMALSDRDDAFEVSVPVNWT
;
A
#
# COMPACT_ATOMS: atom_id res chain seq x y z
N MET A 1 -9.84 -23.41 14.40
CA MET A 1 -8.98 -23.39 13.20
C MET A 1 -7.55 -23.30 13.67
N ALA A 2 -6.65 -24.15 13.16
CA ALA A 2 -5.25 -24.09 13.51
C ALA A 2 -4.65 -22.81 12.91
N HIS A 3 -4.16 -21.90 13.76
CA HIS A 3 -3.45 -20.72 13.28
C HIS A 3 -2.10 -21.15 12.72
N MET A 4 -1.94 -21.09 11.40
CA MET A 4 -0.64 -21.24 10.77
C MET A 4 0.23 -20.05 11.19
N LEU A 5 1.26 -20.32 12.00
CA LEU A 5 2.21 -19.31 12.46
C LEU A 5 3.21 -19.02 11.34
N LEU A 6 3.23 -17.77 10.89
CA LEU A 6 4.15 -17.26 9.89
C LEU A 6 5.14 -16.29 10.56
N PRO A 7 6.41 -16.23 10.10
CA PRO A 7 7.38 -15.23 10.54
C PRO A 7 6.90 -13.79 10.27
N ASP A 8 7.33 -12.84 11.09
CA ASP A 8 6.94 -11.42 10.94
C ASP A 8 7.47 -10.78 9.65
N ASP A 9 8.60 -11.27 9.14
CA ASP A 9 9.26 -10.80 7.94
C ASP A 9 8.85 -11.56 6.66
N VAL A 10 7.88 -12.47 6.75
CA VAL A 10 7.47 -13.40 5.68
C VAL A 10 7.18 -12.73 4.33
N LEU A 11 6.70 -11.48 4.32
CA LEU A 11 6.40 -10.74 3.10
C LEU A 11 7.63 -10.34 2.29
N SER A 12 8.82 -10.41 2.89
CA SER A 12 10.10 -10.16 2.24
C SER A 12 10.70 -11.39 1.57
N TYR A 13 10.11 -12.58 1.81
CA TYR A 13 10.67 -13.84 1.33
C TYR A 13 10.54 -13.98 -0.18
N HIS A 14 11.64 -14.44 -0.77
CA HIS A 14 11.83 -14.63 -2.21
C HIS A 14 12.69 -15.86 -2.49
N ASP A 15 12.50 -16.42 -3.68
CA ASP A 15 13.23 -17.55 -4.25
C ASP A 15 13.32 -18.71 -3.25
N ASP A 16 14.52 -19.22 -2.97
CA ASP A 16 14.74 -20.42 -2.15
C ASP A 16 14.14 -20.29 -0.74
N VAL A 17 14.25 -19.11 -0.12
CA VAL A 17 13.70 -18.85 1.23
C VAL A 17 12.17 -18.93 1.22
N PHE A 18 11.55 -18.47 0.15
CA PHE A 18 10.10 -18.59 -0.03
C PHE A 18 9.70 -20.06 -0.27
N TYR A 19 10.45 -20.80 -1.09
CA TYR A 19 10.18 -22.21 -1.33
C TYR A 19 10.36 -23.09 -0.10
N ASP A 20 11.38 -22.84 0.70
CA ASP A 20 11.60 -23.56 1.96
C ASP A 20 10.45 -23.34 2.94
N LEU A 21 9.91 -22.11 3.03
CA LEU A 21 8.72 -21.83 3.83
C LEU A 21 7.49 -22.58 3.31
N VAL A 22 7.27 -22.57 1.99
CA VAL A 22 6.13 -23.27 1.37
C VAL A 22 6.25 -24.77 1.62
N ARG A 23 7.46 -25.34 1.50
CA ARG A 23 7.73 -26.74 1.79
C ARG A 23 7.43 -27.08 3.26
N ASP A 24 7.86 -26.23 4.20
CA ASP A 24 7.62 -26.42 5.64
C ASP A 24 6.13 -26.34 6.00
N LYS A 25 5.38 -25.41 5.41
CA LYS A 25 3.98 -25.16 5.78
C LYS A 25 2.96 -25.96 4.97
N CYS A 26 3.23 -26.22 3.71
CA CYS A 26 2.28 -26.80 2.76
C CYS A 26 2.77 -28.12 2.12
N GLY A 27 4.03 -28.50 2.37
CA GLY A 27 4.64 -29.71 1.83
C GLY A 27 5.22 -29.54 0.41
N ILE A 28 5.99 -30.56 0.01
CA ILE A 28 6.78 -30.57 -1.23
C ILE A 28 5.92 -30.43 -2.50
N VAL A 29 4.70 -30.96 -2.50
CA VAL A 29 3.82 -30.91 -3.68
C VAL A 29 3.38 -29.48 -3.99
N VAL A 30 3.11 -28.66 -2.96
CA VAL A 30 2.72 -27.26 -3.13
C VAL A 30 3.92 -26.41 -3.53
N GLU A 31 5.09 -26.71 -2.99
CA GLU A 31 6.35 -26.08 -3.39
C GLU A 31 6.65 -26.31 -4.88
N GLU A 32 6.64 -27.56 -5.35
CA GLU A 32 6.86 -27.89 -6.76
C GLU A 32 5.83 -27.21 -7.66
N MET A 33 4.57 -27.15 -7.20
CA MET A 33 3.51 -26.43 -7.90
C MET A 33 3.82 -24.94 -8.07
N PHE A 34 4.34 -24.28 -7.04
CA PHE A 34 4.71 -22.86 -7.11
C PHE A 34 5.96 -22.64 -7.96
N GLN A 35 6.95 -23.54 -7.90
CA GLN A 35 8.14 -23.50 -8.75
C GLN A 35 7.79 -23.61 -10.24
N LEU A 36 6.94 -24.58 -10.61
CA LEU A 36 6.51 -24.78 -11.98
C LEU A 36 5.67 -23.61 -12.52
N GLN A 37 4.89 -22.96 -11.66
CA GLN A 37 4.16 -21.73 -12.00
C GLN A 37 5.03 -20.46 -11.92
N ASN A 38 6.32 -20.60 -11.60
CA ASN A 38 7.28 -19.51 -11.46
C ASN A 38 6.85 -18.45 -10.41
N ILE A 39 6.14 -18.87 -9.37
CA ILE A 39 5.75 -18.05 -8.23
C ILE A 39 6.93 -18.05 -7.25
N ARG A 40 7.69 -16.96 -7.22
CA ARG A 40 8.96 -16.86 -6.47
C ARG A 40 8.90 -16.04 -5.19
N SER A 41 7.76 -15.44 -4.87
CA SER A 41 7.64 -14.63 -3.65
C SER A 41 6.18 -14.48 -3.24
N VAL A 42 5.97 -13.94 -2.04
CA VAL A 42 4.64 -13.70 -1.48
C VAL A 42 3.83 -12.69 -2.31
N GLN A 43 4.47 -11.65 -2.84
CA GLN A 43 3.77 -10.56 -3.54
C GLN A 43 3.08 -11.01 -4.85
N PRO A 44 3.73 -11.76 -5.75
CA PRO A 44 3.06 -12.39 -6.88
C PRO A 44 1.97 -13.36 -6.46
N LEU A 45 2.20 -14.18 -5.43
CA LEU A 45 1.22 -15.16 -4.95
C LEU A 45 -0.09 -14.49 -4.53
N LEU A 46 0.00 -13.39 -3.77
CA LEU A 46 -1.17 -12.65 -3.29
C LEU A 46 -1.99 -11.97 -4.40
N ARG A 47 -1.40 -11.77 -5.59
CA ARG A 47 -2.07 -11.17 -6.76
C ARG A 47 -2.77 -12.18 -7.66
N ILE A 48 -2.47 -13.46 -7.50
CA ILE A 48 -3.09 -14.53 -8.29
C ILE A 48 -4.50 -14.79 -7.72
N ASN A 49 -5.50 -14.82 -8.59
CA ASN A 49 -6.89 -15.04 -8.19
C ASN A 49 -7.15 -16.49 -7.78
N ASP A 50 -6.70 -17.43 -8.60
CA ASP A 50 -6.75 -18.86 -8.30
C ASP A 50 -5.42 -19.51 -8.70
N VAL A 51 -4.65 -19.95 -7.70
CA VAL A 51 -3.33 -20.57 -7.88
C VAL A 51 -3.46 -21.98 -8.46
N VAL A 52 -4.66 -22.53 -8.47
CA VAL A 52 -4.92 -23.86 -9.00
C VAL A 52 -5.47 -23.87 -10.43
N ASP A 53 -5.63 -22.70 -11.05
CA ASP A 53 -6.11 -22.57 -12.43
C ASP A 53 -5.20 -23.26 -13.46
N PHE A 54 -3.94 -23.53 -13.10
CA PHE A 54 -2.99 -24.20 -13.99
C PHE A 54 -3.46 -25.58 -14.45
N ILE A 55 -4.39 -26.20 -13.73
CA ILE A 55 -4.96 -27.49 -14.08
C ILE A 55 -5.69 -27.49 -15.42
N ASN A 56 -6.14 -26.31 -15.89
CA ASN A 56 -6.85 -26.13 -17.14
C ASN A 56 -5.92 -25.98 -18.36
N TYR A 57 -4.61 -25.78 -18.17
CA TYR A 57 -3.67 -25.64 -19.29
C TYR A 57 -3.23 -26.98 -19.85
N ASP A 58 -3.26 -27.13 -21.18
CA ASP A 58 -2.77 -28.33 -21.84
C ASP A 58 -1.25 -28.22 -22.06
N SER A 59 -0.47 -28.91 -21.21
CA SER A 59 0.99 -28.95 -21.30
C SER A 59 1.52 -30.29 -20.81
N ALA A 60 2.47 -30.85 -21.56
CA ALA A 60 3.18 -32.07 -21.20
C ALA A 60 3.97 -31.89 -19.89
N GLU A 61 4.55 -30.71 -19.67
CA GLU A 61 5.33 -30.37 -18.47
C GLU A 61 4.46 -30.34 -17.22
N LEU A 62 3.18 -29.94 -17.35
CA LEU A 62 2.22 -29.91 -16.25
C LEU A 62 1.57 -31.27 -15.98
N THR A 63 1.72 -32.26 -16.87
CA THR A 63 1.03 -33.55 -16.74
C THR A 63 1.49 -34.32 -15.51
N ALA A 64 2.79 -34.29 -15.21
CA ALA A 64 3.34 -34.92 -14.01
C ALA A 64 2.80 -34.26 -12.74
N LEU A 65 2.78 -32.92 -12.71
CA LEU A 65 2.25 -32.16 -11.59
C LEU A 65 0.76 -32.43 -11.39
N LYS A 66 -0.06 -32.38 -12.45
CA LYS A 66 -1.51 -32.66 -12.37
C LYS A 66 -1.83 -34.02 -11.72
N LYS A 67 -1.02 -35.04 -12.01
CA LYS A 67 -1.15 -36.37 -11.37
C LYS A 67 -0.77 -36.36 -9.88
N MET A 68 0.14 -35.49 -9.46
CA MET A 68 0.50 -35.32 -8.05
C MET A 68 -0.58 -34.55 -7.28
N VAL A 69 -1.08 -33.45 -7.84
CA VAL A 69 -2.01 -32.52 -7.16
C VAL A 69 -3.47 -32.97 -7.25
N GLY A 70 -3.83 -33.79 -8.23
CA GLY A 70 -5.22 -34.12 -8.52
C GLY A 70 -5.50 -35.58 -8.89
N PHE A 71 -6.76 -35.83 -9.22
CA PHE A 71 -7.28 -37.07 -9.76
C PHE A 71 -7.80 -36.82 -11.18
N GLU A 72 -7.53 -37.76 -12.07
CA GLU A 72 -8.15 -37.79 -13.38
C GLU A 72 -9.51 -38.49 -13.27
N LEU A 73 -10.57 -37.80 -13.68
CA LEU A 73 -11.93 -38.33 -13.72
C LEU A 73 -12.14 -39.12 -15.02
N GLN A 74 -13.12 -40.02 -15.02
CA GLN A 74 -13.43 -40.88 -16.17
C GLN A 74 -13.80 -40.12 -17.46
N ASN A 75 -14.15 -38.83 -17.35
CA ASN A 75 -14.46 -37.95 -18.48
C ASN A 75 -13.23 -37.17 -19.00
N GLY A 76 -12.02 -37.49 -18.54
CA GLY A 76 -10.78 -36.80 -18.89
C GLY A 76 -10.57 -35.45 -18.20
N LYS A 77 -11.46 -35.05 -17.28
CA LYS A 77 -11.27 -33.83 -16.46
C LYS A 77 -10.38 -34.13 -15.26
N PHE A 78 -9.56 -33.15 -14.86
CA PHE A 78 -8.76 -33.24 -13.65
C PHE A 78 -9.42 -32.49 -12.49
N GLN A 79 -9.39 -33.09 -11.30
CA GLN A 79 -9.89 -32.47 -10.06
C GLN A 79 -8.79 -32.48 -9.00
N ILE A 80 -8.60 -31.38 -8.28
CA ILE A 80 -7.55 -31.24 -7.28
C ILE A 80 -7.96 -31.92 -5.98
N LYS A 81 -6.99 -32.55 -5.31
CA LYS A 81 -7.17 -33.12 -3.98
C LYS A 81 -7.58 -32.01 -3.01
N ALA A 82 -8.71 -32.20 -2.33
CA ALA A 82 -9.26 -31.20 -1.41
C ALA A 82 -8.26 -30.76 -0.33
N GLY A 83 -7.41 -31.69 0.17
CA GLY A 83 -6.36 -31.35 1.14
C GLY A 83 -5.36 -30.33 0.61
N ILE A 84 -4.89 -30.51 -0.63
CA ILE A 84 -3.92 -29.57 -1.22
C ILE A 84 -4.56 -28.20 -1.43
N ARG A 85 -5.81 -28.16 -1.90
CA ARG A 85 -6.53 -26.90 -2.04
C ARG A 85 -6.70 -26.20 -0.69
N PHE A 86 -7.06 -26.95 0.35
CA PHE A 86 -7.17 -26.44 1.70
C PHE A 86 -5.84 -25.89 2.23
N ASP A 87 -4.72 -26.58 2.02
CA ASP A 87 -3.40 -26.15 2.48
C ASP A 87 -2.97 -24.84 1.79
N VAL A 88 -3.18 -24.75 0.47
CA VAL A 88 -2.90 -23.55 -0.33
C VAL A 88 -3.77 -22.39 0.10
N ASP A 89 -5.08 -22.59 0.22
CA ASP A 89 -6.03 -21.55 0.60
C ASP A 89 -5.72 -21.04 2.02
N THR A 90 -5.44 -21.95 2.97
CA THR A 90 -5.06 -21.61 4.35
C THR A 90 -3.76 -20.81 4.40
N PHE A 91 -2.75 -21.19 3.60
CA PHE A 91 -1.49 -20.47 3.52
C PHE A 91 -1.66 -19.07 2.93
N ILE A 92 -2.43 -18.93 1.85
CA ILE A 92 -2.74 -17.63 1.24
C ILE A 92 -3.52 -16.76 2.21
N GLU A 93 -4.51 -17.31 2.92
CA GLU A 93 -5.27 -16.59 3.93
C GLU A 93 -4.37 -16.12 5.09
N ALA A 94 -3.44 -16.96 5.55
CA ALA A 94 -2.47 -16.57 6.56
C ALA A 94 -1.56 -15.42 6.08
N LEU A 95 -1.08 -15.48 4.83
CA LEU A 95 -0.29 -14.40 4.23
C LEU A 95 -1.09 -13.11 4.03
N ARG A 96 -2.36 -13.22 3.62
CA ARG A 96 -3.28 -12.07 3.54
C ARG A 96 -3.49 -11.45 4.90
N ASN A 97 -3.71 -12.24 5.95
CA ASN A 97 -3.85 -11.73 7.31
C ASN A 97 -2.60 -10.98 7.79
N VAL A 98 -1.39 -11.46 7.46
CA VAL A 98 -0.14 -10.74 7.77
C VAL A 98 -0.05 -9.44 6.97
N ASN A 99 -0.35 -9.50 5.67
CA ASN A 99 -0.36 -8.33 4.80
C ASN A 99 -1.41 -7.30 5.26
N ASP A 100 -2.59 -7.74 5.67
CA ASP A 100 -3.69 -6.91 6.13
C ASP A 100 -3.42 -6.29 7.50
N LYS A 101 -2.76 -7.00 8.41
CA LYS A 101 -2.25 -6.41 9.67
C LYS A 101 -1.26 -5.27 9.43
N LEU A 102 -0.48 -5.32 8.35
CA LEU A 102 0.37 -4.21 7.93
C LEU A 102 -0.40 -3.13 7.15
N LEU A 103 -1.58 -3.44 6.60
CA LEU A 103 -2.42 -2.52 5.84
C LEU A 103 -3.50 -1.82 6.69
N GLN A 104 -3.86 -2.34 7.86
CA GLN A 104 -4.79 -1.65 8.75
C GLN A 104 -4.15 -0.34 9.20
N PRO A 105 -4.84 0.82 9.03
CA PRO A 105 -4.44 2.02 9.75
C PRO A 105 -4.56 1.68 11.23
N MET A 106 -3.42 1.63 11.93
CA MET A 106 -3.42 1.42 13.37
C MET A 106 -4.29 2.49 14.01
N SER A 107 -5.49 2.11 14.42
CA SER A 107 -6.29 2.85 15.37
C SER A 107 -5.43 3.05 16.61
N THR A 108 -5.17 4.33 16.91
CA THR A 108 -4.82 4.88 18.22
C THR A 108 -4.86 3.88 19.37
N ASP A 109 -3.72 3.33 19.79
CA ASP A 109 -3.07 3.66 21.07
C ASP A 109 -1.82 2.77 21.28
N HIS A 110 -0.79 3.36 21.89
CA HIS A 110 0.36 2.71 22.56
C HIS A 110 1.43 2.00 21.71
N GLN A 111 2.53 2.72 21.41
CA GLN A 111 3.85 2.59 22.06
C GLN A 111 4.93 3.25 21.17
N ARG A 112 5.42 4.41 21.62
CA ARG A 112 6.60 5.10 21.06
C ARG A 112 7.87 4.34 21.50
N ASP A 113 8.06 3.11 21.02
CA ASP A 113 9.33 2.41 21.19
C ASP A 113 10.19 2.61 19.93
N ASP A 114 10.95 3.70 19.98
CA ASP A 114 12.31 3.84 19.42
C ASP A 114 12.58 3.64 17.91
N LEU A 115 11.69 4.14 17.03
CA LEU A 115 12.07 4.42 15.64
C LEU A 115 12.81 5.76 15.55
N THR A 116 14.07 5.79 15.99
CA THR A 116 14.95 6.97 15.89
C THR A 116 15.65 7.02 14.54
N ILE A 117 15.37 8.05 13.73
CA ILE A 117 16.11 8.33 12.49
C ILE A 117 17.58 8.56 12.84
N SER A 118 18.50 7.85 12.18
CA SER A 118 19.93 7.95 12.50
C SER A 118 20.46 9.38 12.28
N GLN A 119 21.32 9.85 13.19
CA GLN A 119 21.92 11.19 13.07
C GLN A 119 22.74 11.34 11.78
N GLU A 120 23.37 10.28 11.31
CA GLU A 120 24.10 10.28 10.02
C GLU A 120 23.17 10.54 8.83
N PHE A 121 21.93 10.06 8.89
CA PHE A 121 20.92 10.32 7.87
C PHE A 121 20.43 11.77 7.92
N LEU A 122 20.22 12.30 9.13
CA LEU A 122 19.80 13.70 9.32
C LEU A 122 20.86 14.70 8.86
N VAL A 123 22.15 14.38 8.98
CA VAL A 123 23.24 15.21 8.43
C VAL A 123 23.18 15.30 6.90
N LYS A 124 22.75 14.22 6.22
CA LYS A 124 22.59 14.21 4.75
C LYS A 124 21.34 14.97 4.28
N HIS A 125 20.35 15.15 5.15
CA HIS A 125 19.07 15.77 4.84
C HIS A 125 18.77 16.95 5.80
N PRO A 126 19.44 18.10 5.62
CA PRO A 126 19.34 19.22 6.56
C PRO A 126 17.92 19.78 6.66
N LEU A 127 17.13 19.77 5.59
CA LEU A 127 15.74 20.25 5.63
C LEU A 127 14.83 19.31 6.43
N LEU A 128 15.02 17.99 6.33
CA LEU A 128 14.32 17.02 7.17
C LEU A 128 14.67 17.24 8.65
N LYS A 129 15.96 17.47 8.95
CA LYS A 129 16.42 17.78 10.30
C LYS A 129 15.70 19.02 10.86
N THR A 130 15.63 20.13 10.10
CA THR A 130 14.91 21.34 10.52
C THR A 130 13.43 21.08 10.80
N VAL A 131 12.75 20.26 9.99
CA VAL A 131 11.34 19.93 10.18
C VAL A 131 11.11 19.11 11.45
N ILE A 132 11.99 18.15 11.74
CA ILE A 132 11.94 17.35 12.97
C ILE A 132 12.25 18.22 14.20
N GLU A 133 13.28 19.07 14.14
CA GLU A 133 13.62 19.99 15.22
C GLU A 133 12.48 20.98 15.51
N PHE A 134 11.84 21.50 14.46
CA PHE A 134 10.64 22.35 14.59
C PHE A 134 9.51 21.63 15.34
N TYR A 135 9.28 20.36 15.02
CA TYR A 135 8.28 19.54 15.71
C TYR A 135 8.62 19.34 17.20
N LEU A 136 9.83 18.88 17.49
CA LEU A 136 10.29 18.60 18.87
C LEU A 136 10.31 19.86 19.74
N THR A 137 10.64 21.01 19.17
CA THR A 137 10.65 22.29 19.90
C THR A 137 9.24 22.78 20.23
N LYS A 138 8.23 22.40 19.44
CA LYS A 138 6.84 22.82 19.61
C LYS A 138 6.06 21.90 20.56
N ASP A 139 6.34 20.59 20.56
CA ASP A 139 5.74 19.62 21.50
C ASP A 139 6.08 19.95 22.97
N ASN A 140 7.29 20.49 23.21
CA ASN A 140 7.73 20.88 24.55
C ASN A 140 7.09 22.17 25.11
N ASN A 141 6.42 22.97 24.28
CA ASN A 141 5.94 24.31 24.64
C ASN A 141 4.41 24.46 24.66
N ASP A 142 3.65 23.50 24.15
CA ASP A 142 2.20 23.67 23.93
C ASP A 142 1.43 22.40 24.33
N ASN A 143 0.67 22.42 25.43
CA ASN A 143 -0.25 21.35 25.85
C ASN A 143 -1.51 21.28 24.95
N GLY A 144 -1.54 22.03 23.84
CA GLY A 144 -2.64 22.12 22.90
C GLY A 144 -2.46 21.20 21.68
N SER A 145 -3.47 20.37 21.43
CA SER A 145 -3.63 19.35 20.38
C SER A 145 -3.60 19.87 18.91
N ASN A 146 -2.74 20.84 18.57
CA ASN A 146 -2.80 21.59 17.30
C ASN A 146 -1.81 21.15 16.22
N LEU A 147 -1.17 19.99 16.33
CA LEU A 147 -0.23 19.46 15.32
C LEU A 147 -0.69 18.14 14.69
N SER A 148 -2.00 17.91 14.59
CA SER A 148 -2.56 16.63 14.10
C SER A 148 -2.04 16.21 12.72
N PHE A 149 -1.72 17.15 11.83
CA PHE A 149 -1.10 16.83 10.54
C PHE A 149 0.40 16.65 10.63
N LEU A 150 1.12 17.50 11.37
CA LEU A 150 2.59 17.42 11.41
C LEU A 150 3.04 16.14 12.11
N THR A 151 2.36 15.72 13.17
CA THR A 151 2.57 14.42 13.81
C THR A 151 2.37 13.29 12.81
N VAL A 152 1.25 13.29 12.08
CA VAL A 152 0.97 12.30 11.04
C VAL A 152 2.03 12.29 9.93
N LEU A 153 2.56 13.46 9.55
CA LEU A 153 3.60 13.59 8.54
C LEU A 153 4.94 13.03 9.06
N ILE A 154 5.34 13.38 10.29
CA ILE A 154 6.56 12.88 10.91
C ILE A 154 6.49 11.37 11.11
N ASP A 155 5.38 10.86 11.63
CA ASP A 155 5.16 9.42 11.80
C ASP A 155 5.24 8.69 10.46
N ASN A 156 4.65 9.26 9.41
CA ASN A 156 4.71 8.68 8.08
C ASN A 156 6.14 8.67 7.50
N ILE A 157 6.91 9.73 7.72
CA ILE A 157 8.33 9.79 7.34
C ILE A 157 9.12 8.71 8.07
N ILE A 158 8.98 8.62 9.39
CA ILE A 158 9.71 7.65 10.21
C ILE A 158 9.40 6.22 9.76
N GLN A 159 8.13 5.90 9.57
CA GLN A 159 7.68 4.59 9.08
C GLN A 159 8.25 4.27 7.69
N ASN A 160 8.21 5.24 6.77
CA ASN A 160 8.74 5.03 5.43
C ASN A 160 10.26 4.87 5.43
N LEU A 161 10.99 5.61 6.25
CA LEU A 161 12.44 5.49 6.35
C LEU A 161 12.89 4.14 6.94
N ALA A 162 12.02 3.47 7.71
CA ALA A 162 12.27 2.10 8.18
C ALA A 162 12.04 1.04 7.09
N LEU A 163 11.38 1.39 5.99
CA LEU A 163 11.05 0.49 4.88
C LEU A 163 11.96 0.72 3.67
N PRO A 164 12.10 -0.27 2.77
CA PRO A 164 12.75 -0.04 1.49
C PRO A 164 11.90 0.91 0.61
N LYS A 165 12.55 1.70 -0.26
CA LYS A 165 11.91 2.77 -1.08
C LYS A 165 10.69 2.31 -1.90
N ASN A 166 10.67 1.05 -2.32
CA ASN A 166 9.57 0.45 -3.08
C ASN A 166 8.35 0.09 -2.22
N ALA A 167 8.50 0.06 -0.89
CA ALA A 167 7.47 -0.29 0.07
C ALA A 167 6.93 0.94 0.83
N TYR A 168 7.28 2.16 0.40
CA TYR A 168 6.77 3.38 1.04
C TYR A 168 5.23 3.43 0.95
N ARG A 169 4.61 3.74 2.07
CA ARG A 169 3.16 3.90 2.20
C ARG A 169 2.85 5.24 2.84
N TYR A 170 1.84 5.91 2.32
CA TYR A 170 1.50 7.27 2.72
C TYR A 170 0.12 7.30 3.34
N ASN A 171 0.01 7.93 4.51
CA ASN A 171 -1.26 8.22 5.14
C ASN A 171 -2.16 9.04 4.20
N GLU A 172 -3.47 8.82 4.23
CA GLU A 172 -4.44 9.52 3.36
C GLU A 172 -4.32 11.05 3.45
N ARG A 173 -4.09 11.61 4.65
CA ARG A 173 -3.90 13.06 4.83
C ARG A 173 -2.64 13.56 4.14
N VAL A 174 -1.57 12.76 4.19
CA VAL A 174 -0.30 13.06 3.52
C VAL A 174 -0.46 12.96 2.00
N GLN A 175 -1.23 11.98 1.51
CA GLN A 175 -1.54 11.84 0.08
C GLN A 175 -2.34 13.05 -0.44
N LYS A 176 -3.41 13.45 0.26
CA LYS A 176 -4.21 14.63 -0.08
C LYS A 176 -3.37 15.90 -0.08
N PHE A 177 -2.55 16.10 0.95
CA PHE A 177 -1.60 17.20 1.00
C PHE A 177 -0.62 17.18 -0.19
N ALA A 178 -0.06 16.02 -0.52
CA ALA A 178 0.86 15.87 -1.64
C ALA A 178 0.18 16.17 -2.98
N MET A 179 -1.07 15.76 -3.19
CA MET A 179 -1.86 16.10 -4.37
C MET A 179 -2.07 17.62 -4.46
N SER A 180 -2.52 18.26 -3.37
CA SER A 180 -2.70 19.72 -3.33
C SER A 180 -1.38 20.45 -3.61
N LEU A 181 -0.27 19.99 -3.02
CA LEU A 181 1.05 20.56 -3.25
C LEU A 181 1.48 20.43 -4.73
N TYR A 182 1.24 19.27 -5.35
CA TYR A 182 1.54 19.04 -6.75
C TYR A 182 0.73 19.94 -7.69
N ILE A 183 -0.57 20.10 -7.42
CA ILE A 183 -1.47 20.95 -8.20
C ILE A 183 -1.08 22.43 -8.07
N LEU A 184 -0.84 22.90 -6.85
CA LEU A 184 -0.62 24.33 -6.57
C LEU A 184 0.81 24.79 -6.88
N ALA A 185 1.82 24.01 -6.48
CA ALA A 185 3.22 24.39 -6.61
C ALA A 185 3.87 23.87 -7.92
N GLY A 186 3.21 22.93 -8.60
CA GLY A 186 3.70 22.30 -9.81
C GLY A 186 4.81 21.27 -9.56
N ARG A 187 5.18 20.58 -10.65
CA ARG A 187 6.08 19.42 -10.61
C ARG A 187 7.47 19.71 -10.03
N ASN A 188 8.05 20.87 -10.36
CA ASN A 188 9.42 21.20 -9.94
C ASN A 188 9.52 21.43 -8.43
N ALA A 189 8.58 22.19 -7.86
CA ALA A 189 8.51 22.42 -6.42
C ALA A 189 8.20 21.12 -5.67
N TYR A 190 7.30 20.30 -6.22
CA TYR A 190 6.98 18.99 -5.66
C TYR A 190 8.20 18.07 -5.57
N GLU A 191 8.93 17.89 -6.68
CA GLU A 191 10.14 17.06 -6.70
C GLU A 191 11.25 17.63 -5.81
N PHE A 192 11.37 18.96 -5.72
CA PHE A 192 12.29 19.59 -4.78
C PHE A 192 11.98 19.18 -3.34
N VAL A 193 10.72 19.27 -2.90
CA VAL A 193 10.32 18.84 -1.55
C VAL A 193 10.60 17.34 -1.35
N ARG A 194 10.24 16.50 -2.33
CA ARG A 194 10.43 15.05 -2.27
C ARG A 194 11.89 14.63 -2.11
N MET A 195 12.80 15.29 -2.84
CA MET A 195 14.23 14.98 -2.77
C MET A 195 14.87 15.44 -1.46
N ASN A 196 14.37 16.54 -0.89
CA ASN A 196 14.93 17.13 0.32
C ASN A 196 14.35 16.56 1.61
N ILE A 197 13.16 15.94 1.55
CA ILE A 197 12.49 15.31 2.69
C ILE A 197 12.10 13.87 2.30
N PRO A 198 13.05 12.93 2.30
CA PRO A 198 12.81 11.56 1.85
C PRO A 198 11.75 10.86 2.70
N GLY A 199 10.85 10.11 2.04
CA GLY A 199 9.77 9.38 2.72
C GLY A 199 8.57 10.23 3.11
N ALA A 200 8.60 11.55 2.89
CA ALA A 200 7.51 12.45 3.26
C ALA A 200 6.34 12.47 2.29
N ILE A 201 6.61 12.40 0.98
CA ILE A 201 5.57 12.51 -0.05
C ILE A 201 5.77 11.47 -1.16
N PRO A 202 4.67 11.01 -1.82
CA PRO A 202 4.70 10.00 -2.88
C PRO A 202 5.57 10.37 -4.09
N ALA A 203 5.80 9.38 -4.95
CA ALA A 203 6.35 9.64 -6.28
C ALA A 203 5.29 10.30 -7.17
N VAL A 204 5.72 11.10 -8.15
CA VAL A 204 4.82 11.76 -9.11
C VAL A 204 3.93 10.75 -9.83
N SER A 205 4.45 9.57 -10.18
CA SER A 205 3.64 8.51 -10.80
C SER A 205 2.49 8.04 -9.91
N THR A 206 2.71 7.96 -8.59
CA THR A 206 1.66 7.61 -7.61
C THR A 206 0.60 8.71 -7.55
N ILE A 207 1.01 9.98 -7.55
CA ILE A 207 0.08 11.12 -7.57
C ILE A 207 -0.74 11.14 -8.86
N GLN A 208 -0.11 10.87 -10.01
CA GLN A 208 -0.79 10.82 -11.30
C GLN A 208 -1.88 9.75 -11.30
N LEU A 209 -1.57 8.55 -10.81
CA LEU A 209 -2.54 7.46 -10.67
C LEU A 209 -3.69 7.81 -9.71
N SER A 210 -3.41 8.54 -8.63
CA SER A 210 -4.46 9.02 -7.73
C SER A 210 -5.34 10.07 -8.39
N LEU A 211 -4.77 11.01 -9.14
CA LEU A 211 -5.52 12.02 -9.91
C LEU A 211 -6.37 11.39 -11.02
N ASP A 212 -5.86 10.36 -11.68
CA ASP A 212 -6.58 9.65 -12.73
C ASP A 212 -7.73 8.79 -12.17
N ARG A 213 -7.63 8.37 -10.90
CA ARG A 213 -8.65 7.59 -10.19
C ARG A 213 -9.72 8.43 -9.52
N GLU A 214 -9.41 9.64 -9.08
CA GLU A 214 -10.45 10.55 -8.62
C GLU A 214 -11.29 10.96 -9.84
N GLU A 215 -12.52 10.42 -9.91
CA GLU A 215 -13.50 10.59 -11.01
C GLU A 215 -13.91 12.05 -11.31
N SER A 216 -13.21 13.02 -10.72
CA SER A 216 -13.40 14.47 -10.86
C SER A 216 -12.72 15.03 -12.10
N GLN A 217 -12.72 14.30 -13.22
CA GLN A 217 -12.31 14.91 -14.49
C GLN A 217 -13.42 15.86 -14.91
N ILE A 218 -13.10 17.16 -14.92
CA ILE A 218 -14.00 18.18 -15.44
C ILE A 218 -14.19 17.89 -16.94
N ILE A 219 -15.38 17.40 -17.29
CA ILE A 219 -15.75 17.12 -18.67
C ILE A 219 -15.95 18.45 -19.39
N GLU A 220 -15.45 18.55 -20.62
CA GLU A 220 -15.70 19.71 -21.48
C GLU A 220 -17.20 19.95 -21.62
N GLY A 221 -17.66 21.18 -21.34
CA GLY A 221 -19.08 21.51 -21.34
C GLY A 221 -19.84 21.20 -20.06
N PHE A 222 -19.24 20.60 -19.02
CA PHE A 222 -19.91 20.39 -17.72
C PHE A 222 -20.46 21.69 -17.16
N PHE A 223 -19.62 22.73 -17.06
CA PHE A 223 -20.05 24.05 -16.58
C PHE A 223 -20.98 24.79 -17.56
N ALA A 224 -20.94 24.45 -18.85
CA ALA A 224 -21.86 25.01 -19.85
C ALA A 224 -23.24 24.33 -19.83
N SER A 225 -23.32 23.09 -19.34
CA SER A 225 -24.55 22.31 -19.18
C SER A 225 -25.29 22.62 -17.88
N LEU A 226 -24.65 23.35 -16.96
CA LEU A 226 -25.32 23.86 -15.78
C LEU A 226 -26.39 24.87 -16.22
N PRO A 227 -27.64 24.74 -15.74
CA PRO A 227 -28.67 25.71 -16.06
C PRO A 227 -28.20 27.12 -15.66
N ASN A 228 -28.44 28.10 -16.54
CA ASN A 228 -28.38 29.52 -16.23
C ASN A 228 -29.50 29.87 -15.24
N MET A 229 -29.40 29.32 -14.03
CA MET A 229 -30.21 29.69 -12.89
C MET A 229 -29.62 30.96 -12.27
N ALA A 230 -30.49 31.89 -11.88
CA ALA A 230 -30.08 33.02 -11.08
C ALA A 230 -29.44 32.51 -9.78
N LEU A 231 -28.44 33.24 -9.27
CA LEU A 231 -27.76 32.86 -8.01
C LEU A 231 -28.74 32.68 -6.85
N SER A 232 -29.89 33.37 -6.89
CA SER A 232 -30.98 33.29 -5.92
C SER A 232 -31.68 31.93 -5.86
N ASP A 233 -31.55 31.12 -6.92
CA ASP A 233 -32.33 29.90 -7.12
C ASP A 233 -31.45 28.64 -6.96
N ARG A 234 -30.21 28.80 -6.50
CA ARG A 234 -29.25 27.71 -6.27
C ARG A 234 -29.16 27.36 -4.78
N ASP A 235 -29.83 26.30 -4.36
CA ASP A 235 -29.78 25.76 -2.99
C ASP A 235 -28.42 25.13 -2.63
N ASP A 236 -27.56 24.92 -3.62
CA ASP A 236 -26.22 24.33 -3.52
C ASP A 236 -25.08 25.37 -3.55
N ALA A 237 -25.41 26.66 -3.67
CA ALA A 237 -24.43 27.73 -3.63
C ALA A 237 -24.05 28.07 -2.19
N PHE A 238 -22.77 27.92 -1.85
CA PHE A 238 -22.25 28.40 -0.57
C PHE A 238 -22.13 29.92 -0.60
N GLU A 239 -22.89 30.64 0.24
CA GLU A 239 -22.67 32.06 0.50
C GLU A 239 -21.29 32.25 1.16
N VAL A 240 -20.31 32.67 0.36
CA VAL A 240 -19.01 33.11 0.89
C VAL A 240 -19.11 34.60 1.16
N SER A 241 -19.31 34.95 2.44
CA SER A 241 -19.20 36.33 2.89
C SER A 241 -17.74 36.75 2.87
N VAL A 242 -17.38 37.60 1.91
CA VAL A 242 -16.04 38.20 1.84
C VAL A 242 -15.93 39.23 2.99
N PRO A 243 -14.91 39.13 3.87
CA PRO A 243 -14.71 40.12 4.92
C PRO A 243 -14.50 41.50 4.31
N VAL A 244 -15.20 42.51 4.85
CA VAL A 244 -15.21 43.93 4.40
C VAL A 244 -13.81 44.57 4.35
N ASN A 245 -12.80 43.90 4.89
CA ASN A 245 -11.44 44.40 5.02
C ASN A 245 -10.56 44.08 3.79
N TRP A 246 -11.14 43.52 2.72
CA TRP A 246 -10.43 43.05 1.51
C TRP A 246 -10.65 43.97 0.28
N THR A 247 -11.05 45.23 0.51
CA THR A 247 -11.05 46.32 -0.49
C THR A 247 -10.11 47.43 -0.08
#